data_AF-A0A7X6V0R0-F1
#
_entry.id   AF-A0A7X6V0R0-F1
#
_cell.length_a   1.000
_cell.length_b   1.000
_cell.length_c   1.000
_cell.angle_alpha   90.00
_cell.angle_beta   90.00
_cell.angle_gamma   90.00
#
_symmetry.space_group_name_H-M   'P 1'
#
loop_
_entity.id
_entity.type
_entity.pdbx_description
1 polymer ?
#
loop_
_entity_poly.entity_id
_entity_poly.type
_entity_poly.pdbx_seq_one_letter_code
_entity_poly.pdbx_strand_id
1 'polypeptide(L)'
;MRARKQAAGGFTLIEMLIVVAIIGLLAAILVPTIMGAVKKANYARAMTEITALEGALKGYFQEYGRMPVPPGGMGGKDVMYSGADQAAVVNALIGRDTSRNAKDMVFLDLHPRSFNVKTLNEMYNRLDAGQPYCDPWGTPYRILMDMDFDDRIQDTGFDTIRAKVAVFSGGPETNVVSPRLKTW
;
A
#
# COMPACT_ATOMS: atom_id res chain seq x y z
N MET A 1 -54.81 6.61 -50.26
CA MET A 1 -54.14 7.05 -49.02
C MET A 1 -52.69 7.38 -49.33
N ARG A 2 -52.24 8.64 -49.18
CA ARG A 2 -50.82 9.03 -49.39
C ARG A 2 -50.07 8.95 -48.06
N ALA A 3 -49.11 8.03 -47.97
CA ALA A 3 -48.21 7.93 -46.83
C ALA A 3 -47.29 9.17 -46.80
N ARG A 4 -47.36 9.97 -45.72
CA ARG A 4 -46.40 11.04 -45.47
C ARG A 4 -45.05 10.39 -45.17
N LYS A 5 -44.07 10.53 -46.08
CA LYS A 5 -42.66 10.28 -45.78
C LYS A 5 -42.25 11.27 -44.69
N GLN A 6 -42.02 10.79 -43.48
CA GLN A 6 -41.33 11.56 -42.45
C GLN A 6 -39.91 11.79 -42.95
N ALA A 7 -39.53 13.06 -43.17
CA ALA A 7 -38.15 13.40 -43.46
C ALA A 7 -37.33 13.03 -42.22
N ALA A 8 -36.46 12.03 -42.33
CA ALA A 8 -35.45 11.77 -41.31
C ALA A 8 -34.53 12.99 -41.26
N GLY A 9 -34.60 13.75 -40.16
CA GLY A 9 -33.72 14.90 -39.94
C GLY A 9 -32.27 14.42 -39.86
N GLY A 10 -31.43 14.93 -40.74
CA GLY A 10 -29.98 14.71 -40.68
C GLY A 10 -29.35 15.56 -39.58
N PHE A 11 -28.32 15.02 -38.92
CA PHE A 11 -27.48 15.75 -37.97
C PHE A 11 -26.74 16.89 -38.69
N THR A 12 -26.71 18.07 -38.08
CA THR A 12 -25.96 19.22 -38.58
C THR A 12 -24.55 19.26 -37.96
N LEU A 13 -23.59 19.82 -38.70
CA LEU A 13 -22.22 20.02 -38.19
C LEU A 13 -22.19 20.92 -36.95
N ILE A 14 -23.10 21.91 -36.87
CA ILE A 14 -23.19 22.82 -35.72
C ILE A 14 -23.70 22.11 -34.46
N GLU A 15 -24.63 21.14 -34.59
CA GLU A 15 -25.08 20.32 -33.46
C GLU A 15 -23.93 19.50 -32.89
N MET A 16 -23.12 18.87 -33.74
CA MET A 16 -21.94 18.13 -33.26
C MET A 16 -20.88 19.06 -32.66
N LEU A 17 -20.70 20.27 -33.19
CA LEU A 17 -19.75 21.27 -32.68
C LEU A 17 -20.12 21.72 -31.26
N ILE A 18 -21.40 22.03 -31.01
CA ILE A 18 -21.87 22.43 -29.68
C ILE A 18 -21.72 21.27 -28.68
N VAL A 19 -22.01 20.04 -29.09
CA VAL A 19 -21.89 18.85 -28.21
C VAL A 19 -20.44 18.64 -27.76
N VAL A 20 -19.48 18.65 -28.68
CA VAL A 20 -18.06 18.47 -28.30
C VAL A 20 -17.54 19.66 -27.51
N ALA A 21 -18.04 20.87 -27.75
CA ALA A 21 -17.70 22.06 -26.97
C ALA A 21 -18.19 21.93 -25.50
N ILE A 22 -19.42 21.46 -25.29
CA ILE A 22 -19.96 21.23 -23.94
C ILE A 22 -19.20 20.09 -23.24
N ILE A 23 -18.93 18.97 -23.94
CA ILE A 23 -18.13 17.87 -23.39
C ILE A 23 -16.72 18.36 -22.99
N GLY A 24 -16.08 19.17 -23.84
CA GLY A 24 -14.77 19.76 -23.57
C GLY A 24 -14.78 20.67 -22.33
N LEU A 25 -15.80 21.52 -22.18
CA LEU A 25 -15.96 22.38 -21.01
C LEU A 25 -16.14 21.57 -19.72
N LEU A 26 -17.01 20.55 -19.74
CA LEU A 26 -17.24 19.67 -18.60
C LEU A 26 -15.97 18.89 -18.22
N ALA A 27 -15.26 18.34 -19.21
CA ALA A 27 -14.03 17.61 -18.99
C ALA A 27 -12.93 18.51 -18.38
N ALA A 28 -12.81 19.76 -18.83
CA ALA A 28 -11.80 20.70 -18.32
C ALA A 28 -11.97 20.99 -16.81
N ILE A 29 -13.21 21.06 -16.33
CA ILE A 29 -13.49 21.25 -14.90
C ILE A 29 -13.31 19.94 -14.13
N LEU A 30 -13.71 18.81 -14.72
CA LEU A 30 -13.77 17.52 -14.04
C LEU A 30 -12.39 16.88 -13.80
N VAL A 31 -11.49 16.93 -14.78
CA VAL A 31 -10.18 16.26 -14.73
C VAL A 31 -9.35 16.65 -13.48
N PRO A 32 -9.09 17.94 -13.17
CA PRO A 32 -8.29 18.30 -12.00
C PRO A 32 -8.94 17.85 -10.68
N THR A 33 -10.26 17.87 -10.59
CA THR A 33 -11.00 17.41 -9.41
C THR A 33 -10.82 15.91 -9.18
N ILE A 34 -10.94 15.09 -10.23
CA ILE A 34 -10.73 13.64 -10.13
C ILE A 34 -9.29 13.34 -9.72
N MET A 35 -8.30 14.01 -10.32
CA MET A 35 -6.89 13.80 -9.97
C MET A 35 -6.60 14.13 -8.50
N GLY A 36 -7.19 15.21 -7.97
CA GLY A 36 -7.09 15.56 -6.55
C GLY A 36 -7.72 14.50 -5.64
N ALA A 37 -8.89 13.98 -6.01
CA ALA A 37 -9.59 12.94 -5.27
C ALA A 37 -8.78 11.62 -5.23
N VAL A 38 -8.22 11.19 -6.36
CA VAL A 38 -7.38 9.98 -6.44
C VAL A 38 -6.13 10.14 -5.58
N LYS A 39 -5.46 11.30 -5.62
CA LYS A 39 -4.30 11.56 -4.74
C LYS A 39 -4.69 11.41 -3.27
N LYS A 40 -5.78 12.06 -2.84
CA LYS A 40 -6.26 11.96 -1.45
C LYS A 40 -6.62 10.52 -1.06
N ALA A 41 -7.25 9.77 -1.95
CA ALA A 41 -7.58 8.37 -1.74
C ALA A 41 -6.31 7.51 -1.56
N ASN A 42 -5.27 7.74 -2.37
CA ASN A 42 -3.99 7.05 -2.24
C ASN A 42 -3.31 7.34 -0.89
N TYR A 43 -3.30 8.60 -0.44
CA TYR A 43 -2.77 8.95 0.89
C TYR A 43 -3.56 8.28 2.03
N ALA A 44 -4.89 8.30 1.97
CA ALA A 44 -5.73 7.66 2.97
C ALA A 44 -5.51 6.15 3.02
N ARG A 45 -5.49 5.51 1.83
CA ARG A 45 -5.19 4.09 1.69
C ARG A 45 -3.83 3.74 2.28
N ALA A 46 -2.78 4.49 1.92
CA ALA A 46 -1.44 4.22 2.40
C ALA A 46 -1.35 4.33 3.93
N MET A 47 -2.02 5.31 4.53
CA MET A 47 -2.06 5.44 6.00
C MET A 47 -2.77 4.25 6.65
N THR A 48 -3.91 3.80 6.10
CA THR A 48 -4.61 2.61 6.60
C THR A 48 -3.74 1.36 6.51
N GLU A 49 -3.04 1.16 5.38
CA GLU A 49 -2.15 0.01 5.17
C GLU A 49 -0.95 0.05 6.15
N ILE A 50 -0.38 1.23 6.40
CA ILE A 50 0.69 1.45 7.40
C ILE A 50 0.22 1.08 8.81
N THR A 51 -0.95 1.57 9.23
CA THR A 51 -1.49 1.26 10.57
C THR A 51 -1.85 -0.22 10.70
N ALA A 52 -2.36 -0.85 9.65
CA ALA A 52 -2.63 -2.29 9.63
C ALA A 52 -1.35 -3.11 9.79
N LEU A 53 -0.27 -2.74 9.08
CA LEU A 53 1.04 -3.36 9.22
C LEU A 53 1.59 -3.23 10.65
N GLU A 54 1.54 -2.03 11.22
CA GLU A 54 1.99 -1.80 12.60
C GLU A 54 1.17 -2.62 13.62
N GLY A 55 -0.16 -2.65 13.46
CA GLY A 55 -1.05 -3.45 14.30
C GLY A 55 -0.76 -4.94 14.22
N ALA A 56 -0.55 -5.46 13.00
CA ALA A 56 -0.20 -6.86 12.76
C ALA A 56 1.13 -7.24 13.43
N LEU A 57 2.14 -6.36 13.34
CA LEU A 57 3.44 -6.56 13.96
C LEU A 57 3.36 -6.56 15.49
N LYS A 58 2.59 -5.63 16.08
CA LYS A 58 2.32 -5.61 17.52
C LYS A 58 1.59 -6.87 17.97
N GLY A 59 0.58 -7.30 17.21
CA GLY A 59 -0.16 -8.54 17.49
C GLY A 59 0.74 -9.78 17.44
N TYR A 60 1.61 -9.87 16.43
CA TYR A 60 2.60 -10.94 16.34
C TYR A 60 3.54 -10.95 17.56
N PHE A 61 4.05 -9.78 17.96
CA PHE A 61 4.90 -9.68 19.14
C PHE A 61 4.17 -10.07 20.43
N GLN A 62 2.90 -9.72 20.59
CA GLN A 62 2.09 -10.13 21.74
C GLN A 62 1.91 -11.66 21.82
N GLU A 63 1.74 -12.32 20.67
CA GLU A 63 1.50 -13.76 20.61
C GLU A 63 2.77 -14.61 20.79
N TYR A 64 3.89 -14.13 20.26
CA TYR A 64 5.15 -14.88 20.20
C TYR A 64 6.27 -14.35 21.09
N GLY A 65 6.13 -13.15 21.66
CA GLY A 65 7.17 -12.49 22.46
C GLY A 65 8.43 -12.11 21.66
N ARG A 66 8.37 -12.19 20.32
CA ARG A 66 9.48 -11.90 19.41
C ARG A 66 8.96 -11.24 18.14
N MET A 67 9.82 -10.48 17.46
CA MET A 67 9.47 -9.87 16.17
C MET A 67 9.54 -10.90 15.03
N PRO A 68 8.73 -10.72 13.96
CA PRO A 68 8.75 -11.59 12.77
C PRO A 68 9.96 -11.24 11.88
N VAL A 69 11.16 -11.53 12.37
CA VAL A 69 12.40 -11.21 11.66
C VAL A 69 12.68 -12.19 10.50
N PRO A 70 13.34 -11.74 9.42
CA PRO A 70 13.91 -12.63 8.41
C PRO A 70 14.98 -13.56 9.00
N PRO A 71 15.32 -14.68 8.32
CA PRO A 71 16.39 -15.58 8.75
C PRO A 71 17.71 -14.83 9.01
N GLY A 72 18.28 -14.98 10.20
CA GLY A 72 19.55 -14.33 10.59
C GLY A 72 19.41 -12.95 11.27
N GLY A 73 18.19 -12.44 11.45
CA GLY A 73 17.93 -11.08 11.97
C GLY A 73 17.64 -10.95 13.48
N MET A 74 18.09 -11.85 14.36
CA MET A 74 17.79 -11.75 15.80
C MET A 74 18.92 -11.11 16.62
N GLY A 75 18.54 -10.20 17.53
CA GLY A 75 19.34 -9.81 18.70
C GLY A 75 20.53 -8.90 18.40
N GLY A 76 20.30 -7.82 17.67
CA GLY A 76 21.35 -6.86 17.30
C GLY A 76 20.80 -5.44 17.16
N LYS A 77 21.47 -4.63 16.34
CA LYS A 77 21.02 -3.27 16.01
C LYS A 77 19.63 -3.30 15.40
N ASP A 78 18.85 -2.25 15.66
CA ASP A 78 17.56 -2.06 15.00
C ASP A 78 17.71 -1.98 13.49
N VAL A 79 16.75 -2.57 12.79
CA VAL A 79 16.80 -2.72 11.34
C VAL A 79 15.54 -2.13 10.72
N MET A 80 15.75 -1.46 9.59
CA MET A 80 14.68 -1.10 8.67
C MET A 80 14.59 -2.16 7.57
N TYR A 81 13.53 -2.94 7.57
CA TYR A 81 13.23 -3.93 6.54
C TYR A 81 12.51 -3.30 5.35
N SER A 82 12.97 -3.63 4.15
CA SER A 82 12.37 -3.25 2.87
C SER A 82 12.65 -4.34 1.82
N GLY A 83 11.99 -4.30 0.66
CA GLY A 83 12.25 -5.26 -0.41
C GLY A 83 11.98 -6.72 0.01
N ALA A 84 12.89 -7.62 -0.33
CA ALA A 84 12.74 -9.05 -0.05
C ALA A 84 12.64 -9.38 1.45
N ASP A 85 13.37 -8.67 2.29
CA ASP A 85 13.29 -8.86 3.75
C ASP A 85 11.92 -8.46 4.29
N GLN A 86 11.34 -7.39 3.73
CA GLN A 86 9.97 -6.99 4.08
C GLN A 86 8.93 -8.00 3.57
N ALA A 87 9.12 -8.59 2.38
CA ALA A 87 8.26 -9.67 1.91
C ALA A 87 8.31 -10.88 2.85
N ALA A 88 9.49 -11.22 3.37
CA ALA A 88 9.64 -12.28 4.37
C ALA A 88 8.87 -11.94 5.65
N VAL A 89 8.97 -10.72 6.18
CA VAL A 89 8.18 -10.26 7.34
C VAL A 89 6.69 -10.42 7.07
N VAL A 90 6.21 -9.94 5.93
CA VAL A 90 4.80 -10.02 5.54
C VAL A 90 4.33 -11.47 5.44
N ASN A 91 5.14 -12.38 4.89
CA ASN A 91 4.82 -13.81 4.84
C ASN A 91 4.60 -14.45 6.22
N ALA A 92 5.32 -13.98 7.25
CA ALA A 92 5.06 -14.41 8.62
C ALA A 92 3.75 -13.83 9.17
N LEU A 93 3.42 -12.57 8.86
CA LEU A 93 2.20 -11.90 9.34
C LEU A 93 0.91 -12.46 8.73
N ILE A 94 0.95 -12.92 7.47
CA ILE A 94 -0.21 -13.52 6.81
C ILE A 94 -0.42 -15.00 7.15
N GLY A 95 0.37 -15.56 8.07
CA GLY A 95 0.24 -16.97 8.50
C GLY A 95 0.76 -17.99 7.49
N ARG A 96 1.59 -17.58 6.52
CA ARG A 96 2.11 -18.49 5.48
C ARG A 96 3.44 -19.14 5.88
N ASP A 97 4.26 -18.42 6.63
CA ASP A 97 5.52 -18.96 7.14
C ASP A 97 5.33 -19.63 8.49
N THR A 98 5.14 -20.95 8.46
CA THR A 98 4.96 -21.79 9.65
C THR A 98 6.21 -21.91 10.52
N SER A 99 7.41 -21.61 9.97
CA SER A 99 8.66 -21.65 10.75
C SER A 99 8.75 -20.46 11.71
N ARG A 100 8.17 -19.31 11.32
CA ARG A 100 8.15 -18.09 12.12
C ARG A 100 6.85 -17.98 12.91
N ASN A 101 5.74 -18.29 12.25
CA ASN A 101 4.39 -18.29 12.79
C ASN A 101 3.87 -19.71 13.01
N ALA A 102 4.41 -20.41 14.02
CA ALA A 102 4.11 -21.83 14.27
C ALA A 102 2.64 -22.15 14.61
N LYS A 103 1.83 -21.13 14.93
CA LYS A 103 0.40 -21.25 15.21
C LYS A 103 -0.48 -20.95 13.99
N ASP A 104 0.11 -20.69 12.82
CA ASP A 104 -0.58 -20.37 11.56
C ASP A 104 -1.61 -19.22 11.70
N MET A 105 -1.31 -18.25 12.56
CA MET A 105 -2.23 -17.15 12.87
C MET A 105 -2.15 -16.04 11.83
N VAL A 106 -3.29 -15.56 11.35
CA VAL A 106 -3.32 -14.41 10.44
C VAL A 106 -3.37 -13.13 11.25
N PHE A 107 -2.30 -12.34 11.20
CA PHE A 107 -2.21 -11.01 11.83
C PHE A 107 -2.52 -9.89 10.84
N LEU A 108 -2.31 -10.14 9.55
CA LEU A 108 -2.53 -9.17 8.48
C LEU A 108 -3.33 -9.81 7.35
N ASP A 109 -4.49 -9.23 7.05
CA ASP A 109 -5.29 -9.60 5.89
C ASP A 109 -4.88 -8.79 4.66
N LEU A 110 -4.35 -9.47 3.64
CA LEU A 110 -3.97 -8.86 2.36
C LEU A 110 -4.87 -9.35 1.24
N HIS A 111 -5.37 -8.41 0.43
CA HIS A 111 -6.18 -8.70 -0.73
C HIS A 111 -5.31 -8.71 -2.01
N PRO A 112 -5.57 -9.57 -3.01
CA PRO A 112 -4.82 -9.62 -4.29
C PRO A 112 -4.62 -8.25 -4.97
N ARG A 113 -5.64 -7.39 -4.90
CA ARG A 113 -5.58 -6.01 -5.42
C ARG A 113 -4.47 -5.16 -4.79
N SER A 114 -4.03 -5.48 -3.59
CA SER A 114 -2.92 -4.81 -2.91
C SER A 114 -1.57 -5.02 -3.62
N PHE A 115 -1.42 -6.12 -4.38
CA PHE A 115 -0.24 -6.42 -5.19
C PHE A 115 -0.47 -6.23 -6.69
N ASN A 116 -1.59 -5.60 -7.08
CA ASN A 116 -2.01 -5.49 -8.47
C ASN A 116 -2.12 -6.87 -9.17
N VAL A 117 -2.61 -7.87 -8.44
CA VAL A 117 -2.85 -9.23 -8.94
C VAL A 117 -4.30 -9.64 -8.80
N LYS A 118 -4.72 -10.63 -9.58
CA LYS A 118 -6.12 -11.08 -9.62
C LYS A 118 -6.42 -12.19 -8.63
N THR A 119 -5.42 -12.99 -8.27
CA THR A 119 -5.61 -14.19 -7.44
C THR A 119 -4.72 -14.19 -6.21
N LEU A 120 -5.15 -14.89 -5.16
CA LEU A 120 -4.35 -15.09 -3.95
C LEU A 120 -3.06 -15.86 -4.26
N ASN A 121 -3.12 -16.90 -5.10
CA ASN A 121 -1.93 -17.67 -5.46
C ASN A 121 -0.87 -16.83 -6.15
N GLU A 122 -1.25 -15.91 -7.05
CA GLU A 122 -0.30 -15.00 -7.68
C GLU A 122 0.32 -14.04 -6.66
N MET A 123 -0.49 -13.51 -5.73
CA MET A 123 0.00 -12.65 -4.64
C MET A 123 1.03 -13.38 -3.78
N TYR A 124 0.71 -14.59 -3.40
CA TYR A 124 1.57 -15.45 -2.60
C TYR A 124 2.89 -15.77 -3.31
N ASN A 125 2.83 -16.12 -4.60
CA ASN A 125 4.03 -16.39 -5.39
C ASN A 125 4.94 -15.16 -5.49
N ARG A 126 4.36 -13.95 -5.52
CA ARG A 126 5.12 -12.70 -5.52
C ARG A 126 5.82 -12.47 -4.18
N LEU A 127 5.11 -12.66 -3.08
CA LEU A 127 5.70 -12.58 -1.74
C LEU A 127 6.82 -13.61 -1.54
N ASP A 128 6.59 -14.86 -1.95
CA ASP A 128 7.59 -15.94 -1.87
C ASP A 128 8.80 -15.67 -2.78
N ALA A 129 8.61 -14.95 -3.88
CA ALA A 129 9.69 -14.47 -4.74
C ALA A 129 10.41 -13.21 -4.20
N GLY A 130 10.08 -12.76 -2.98
CA GLY A 130 10.69 -11.59 -2.35
C GLY A 130 10.17 -10.24 -2.88
N GLN A 131 9.03 -10.22 -3.57
CA GLN A 131 8.43 -8.94 -3.97
C GLN A 131 7.75 -8.28 -2.76
N PRO A 132 8.14 -7.05 -2.42
CA PRO A 132 7.63 -6.38 -1.24
C PRO A 132 6.16 -5.99 -1.38
N TYR A 133 5.50 -5.78 -0.24
CA TYR A 133 4.24 -5.08 -0.20
C TYR A 133 4.48 -3.58 -0.40
N CYS A 134 3.93 -3.02 -1.48
CA CYS A 134 4.14 -1.64 -1.89
C CYS A 134 2.94 -0.74 -1.57
N ASP A 135 3.25 0.54 -1.41
CA ASP A 135 2.28 1.63 -1.34
C ASP A 135 1.59 1.90 -2.69
N PRO A 136 0.57 2.76 -2.73
CA PRO A 136 -0.16 3.08 -3.97
C PRO A 136 0.70 3.69 -5.09
N TRP A 137 1.93 4.11 -4.80
CA TRP A 137 2.88 4.68 -5.76
C TRP A 137 3.92 3.65 -6.22
N GLY A 138 3.86 2.41 -5.72
CA GLY A 138 4.75 1.31 -6.09
C GLY A 138 6.04 1.24 -5.28
N THR A 139 6.19 2.09 -4.25
CA THR A 139 7.36 2.07 -3.37
C THR A 139 7.09 1.09 -2.21
N PRO A 140 8.06 0.24 -1.81
CA PRO A 140 7.86 -0.68 -0.70
C PRO A 140 7.60 0.06 0.61
N TYR A 141 6.66 -0.45 1.42
CA TYR A 141 6.58 -0.05 2.82
C TYR A 141 7.86 -0.45 3.55
N ARG A 142 8.27 0.41 4.48
CA ARG A 142 9.45 0.19 5.30
C ARG A 142 9.02 -0.07 6.72
N ILE A 143 9.56 -1.12 7.29
CA ILE A 143 9.22 -1.59 8.62
C ILE A 143 10.45 -1.47 9.49
N LEU A 144 10.38 -0.66 10.53
CA LEU A 144 11.38 -0.60 11.57
C LEU A 144 10.90 -1.37 12.78
N MET A 145 11.81 -2.07 13.40
CA MET A 145 11.52 -2.88 14.58
C MET A 145 12.66 -2.73 15.57
N ASP A 146 12.27 -2.60 16.83
CA ASP A 146 13.14 -2.68 18.00
C ASP A 146 13.65 -4.12 18.12
N MET A 147 14.95 -4.31 17.89
CA MET A 147 15.61 -5.61 17.85
C MET A 147 16.33 -5.95 19.15
N ASP A 148 16.72 -4.95 19.93
CA ASP A 148 17.39 -5.11 21.22
C ASP A 148 16.44 -5.02 22.42
N PHE A 149 15.16 -4.75 22.16
CA PHE A 149 14.06 -4.65 23.11
C PHE A 149 14.21 -3.52 24.13
N ASP A 150 14.93 -2.45 23.79
CA ASP A 150 15.14 -1.30 24.66
C ASP A 150 13.98 -0.27 24.67
N ASP A 151 12.84 -0.63 24.04
CA ASP A 151 11.66 0.21 23.82
C ASP A 151 11.92 1.42 22.92
N ARG A 152 13.00 1.40 22.14
CA ARG A 152 13.37 2.43 21.20
C ARG A 152 13.78 1.80 19.87
N ILE A 153 13.60 2.57 18.82
CA ILE A 153 14.18 2.29 17.51
C ILE A 153 15.21 3.37 17.25
N GLN A 154 16.48 2.96 17.16
CA GLN A 154 17.65 3.77 16.91
C GLN A 154 18.42 3.23 15.70
N ASP A 155 19.58 3.79 15.35
CA ASP A 155 20.48 3.29 14.29
C ASP A 155 19.90 3.09 12.87
N THR A 156 18.71 3.63 12.60
CA THR A 156 17.96 3.43 11.35
C THR A 156 18.00 4.63 10.41
N GLY A 157 18.79 5.66 10.74
CA GLY A 157 18.86 6.93 10.00
C GLY A 157 17.78 7.95 10.39
N PHE A 158 16.97 7.63 11.40
CA PHE A 158 16.00 8.53 12.02
C PHE A 158 16.42 8.92 13.43
N ASP A 159 15.84 10.01 13.93
CA ASP A 159 15.87 10.31 15.37
C ASP A 159 15.24 9.17 16.16
N THR A 160 15.71 8.96 17.40
CA THR A 160 15.25 7.88 18.27
C THR A 160 13.72 7.88 18.39
N ILE A 161 13.11 6.77 17.96
CA ILE A 161 11.66 6.57 17.99
C ILE A 161 11.33 5.77 19.23
N ARG A 162 10.43 6.26 20.09
CA ARG A 162 9.98 5.52 21.29
C ARG A 162 8.82 4.58 20.95
N ALA A 163 9.12 3.50 20.24
CA ALA A 163 8.16 2.48 19.88
C ALA A 163 8.88 1.15 19.62
N LYS A 164 8.19 0.02 19.83
CA LYS A 164 8.72 -1.30 19.46
C LYS A 164 8.70 -1.57 17.96
N VAL A 165 7.78 -0.93 17.25
CA VAL A 165 7.58 -1.09 15.81
C VAL A 165 7.19 0.26 15.24
N ALA A 166 7.73 0.57 14.07
CA ALA A 166 7.33 1.72 13.28
C ALA A 166 7.22 1.34 11.80
N VAL A 167 6.23 1.88 11.11
CA VAL A 167 6.03 1.62 9.67
C VAL A 167 5.89 2.94 8.95
N PHE A 168 6.49 3.06 7.77
CA PHE A 168 6.36 4.26 6.95
C PHE A 168 6.40 3.97 5.44
N SER A 169 5.96 4.96 4.67
CA SER A 169 6.10 5.02 3.22
C SER A 169 6.77 6.33 2.81
N GLY A 170 7.57 6.28 1.75
CA GLY A 170 8.15 7.48 1.14
C GLY A 170 7.12 8.34 0.40
N GLY A 171 5.92 7.80 0.18
CA GLY A 171 4.84 8.44 -0.56
C GLY A 171 5.21 8.68 -2.03
N PRO A 172 4.49 9.60 -2.71
CA PRO A 172 4.77 9.93 -4.11
C PRO A 172 6.14 10.58 -4.31
N GLU A 173 6.68 11.21 -3.27
CA GLU A 173 7.98 11.88 -3.30
C GLU A 173 9.14 10.92 -3.02
N THR A 174 8.85 9.66 -2.66
CA THR A 174 9.85 8.66 -2.25
C THR A 174 10.80 9.14 -1.14
N ASN A 175 10.32 10.07 -0.29
CA ASN A 175 11.12 10.67 0.76
C ASN A 175 11.27 9.70 1.95
N VAL A 176 12.47 9.15 2.10
CA VAL A 176 12.79 8.18 3.14
C VAL A 176 13.56 8.77 4.32
N VAL A 177 13.90 10.06 4.29
CA VAL A 177 14.64 10.74 5.37
C VAL A 177 13.67 11.42 6.34
N SER A 178 12.57 11.96 5.83
CA SER A 178 11.53 12.59 6.64
C SER A 178 10.16 12.26 6.04
N PRO A 179 9.73 11.00 6.17
CA PRO A 179 8.49 10.52 5.57
C PRO A 179 7.29 11.20 6.23
N ARG A 180 6.34 11.64 5.40
CA ARG A 180 5.07 12.22 5.87
C ARG A 180 4.07 11.15 6.30
N LEU A 181 4.21 9.94 5.76
CA LEU A 181 3.35 8.79 6.03
C LEU A 181 4.10 7.84 6.94
N LYS A 182 3.87 7.96 8.24
CA LYS A 182 4.56 7.20 9.29
C LYS A 182 3.68 7.04 10.54
N THR A 183 4.04 6.12 11.42
CA THR A 183 3.29 5.82 12.65
C THR A 183 3.82 6.55 13.90
N TRP A 184 4.95 7.25 13.80
CA TRP A 184 5.58 7.98 14.91
C TRP A 184 5.72 9.49 14.65
#